data_AF-A0AAN1GT46-F1
#
_entry.id   AF-A0AAN1GT46-F1
#
_cell.length_a   1.000
_cell.length_b   1.000
_cell.length_c   1.000
_cell.angle_alpha   90.00
_cell.angle_beta   90.00
_cell.angle_gamma   90.00
#
_symmetry.space_group_name_H-M   'P 1'
#
loop_
_entity.id
_entity.type
_entity.pdbx_description
1 polymer ?
#
loop_
_entity_poly.entity_id
_entity_poly.type
_entity_poly.pdbx_seq_one_letter_code
_entity_poly.pdbx_strand_id
1 'polypeptide(L)'
;MTRKLFTLALLGSTVIGGAAAAEDVTLTIESWRNDDLALWQDKIIPAFEAANPGIKLKFTPSAPAEYNAVLNSKLDAGSAGDLITCRPFDASLGLYDKGQLADLSDLDAMGSFSDVAKSAWQTDDGSATFCVPIASVIHGFIYNKDAFAELGVNVPETEDEFFAALEKIKQDGNYVPLAMGTNDQWEAATMGYNNIGPNYWKGEEGRLALIAGEQKLTDDQWVAPYETLSKWGAYMGDGYEAQTYPDSQNIFTLGRAAIYPAGSWEISGFNTQADFEMGAFKPPVKAAGDTCYISDHTDIAVGLNAASPNAEAAKTFLNWVGSAEFASIYANALPGFFSLSNHEVAMEDPLAQEFVSWRGECESTIRSTYQILSRGTPNLENETWGASVAAIKGTKAPADLGAELQEGLASWYEPQK
;
A
#
# COMPACT_ATOMS: atom_id res chain seq x y z
N MET A 1 -94.90 4.42 12.98
CA MET A 1 -94.03 3.53 12.18
C MET A 1 -93.92 4.09 10.78
N THR A 2 -92.83 4.75 10.41
CA THR A 2 -92.21 4.68 9.05
C THR A 2 -91.01 5.63 8.91
N ARG A 3 -89.85 4.99 8.71
CA ARG A 3 -88.69 5.33 7.86
C ARG A 3 -88.25 6.80 7.71
N LYS A 4 -87.09 7.09 8.30
CA LYS A 4 -86.25 8.28 8.04
C LYS A 4 -85.60 8.21 6.64
N LEU A 5 -85.55 9.35 5.97
CA LEU A 5 -84.79 9.63 4.75
C LEU A 5 -83.36 10.12 5.07
N PHE A 6 -82.42 9.67 4.21
CA PHE A 6 -81.20 10.31 3.68
C PHE A 6 -80.33 11.23 4.57
N THR A 7 -79.04 10.87 4.70
CA THR A 7 -77.93 11.76 4.34
C THR A 7 -76.71 10.92 3.92
N LEU A 8 -76.20 11.24 2.73
CA LEU A 8 -74.97 10.75 2.11
C LEU A 8 -73.75 11.36 2.85
N ALA A 9 -72.75 10.56 3.23
CA ALA A 9 -71.44 11.09 3.62
C ALA A 9 -70.32 10.15 3.14
N LEU A 10 -69.34 10.76 2.47
CA LEU A 10 -68.27 10.20 1.65
C LEU A 10 -67.43 9.10 2.34
N LEU A 11 -67.05 8.10 1.55
CA LEU A 11 -65.88 7.26 1.80
C LEU A 11 -64.62 8.15 1.80
N GLY A 12 -63.98 8.28 2.97
CA GLY A 12 -62.58 8.65 3.06
C GLY A 12 -61.73 7.38 3.03
N SER A 13 -61.28 6.98 1.84
CA SER A 13 -60.23 5.96 1.70
C SER A 13 -58.89 6.61 2.05
N THR A 14 -58.44 6.43 3.28
CA THR A 14 -57.06 6.74 3.68
C THR A 14 -56.14 5.77 2.94
N VAL A 15 -55.51 6.25 1.87
CA VAL A 15 -54.35 5.59 1.28
C VAL A 15 -53.21 5.75 2.27
N ILE A 16 -52.97 4.71 3.06
CA ILE A 16 -51.69 4.54 3.75
C ILE A 16 -50.70 4.22 2.65
N GLY A 17 -50.02 5.25 2.15
CA GLY A 17 -48.85 5.09 1.31
C GLY A 17 -47.77 4.45 2.16
N GLY A 18 -47.72 3.12 2.18
CA GLY A 18 -46.53 2.41 2.60
C GLY A 18 -45.42 2.79 1.64
N ALA A 19 -44.41 3.51 2.13
CA ALA A 19 -43.14 3.58 1.45
C ALA A 19 -42.68 2.13 1.25
N ALA A 20 -42.67 1.67 -0.01
CA ALA A 20 -41.97 0.45 -0.34
C ALA A 20 -40.51 0.70 0.05
N ALA A 21 -40.04 0.05 1.12
CA ALA A 21 -38.62 0.05 1.44
C ALA A 21 -37.93 -0.58 0.22
N ALA A 22 -37.16 0.22 -0.52
CA ALA A 22 -36.28 -0.30 -1.55
C ALA A 22 -35.37 -1.34 -0.87
N GLU A 23 -35.16 -2.47 -1.54
CA GLU A 23 -34.25 -3.50 -1.04
C GLU A 23 -32.83 -2.94 -0.99
N ASP A 24 -32.12 -3.17 0.12
CA ASP A 24 -30.75 -2.69 0.30
C ASP A 24 -29.83 -3.24 -0.80
N VAL A 25 -29.04 -2.36 -1.42
CA VAL A 25 -27.99 -2.74 -2.38
C VAL A 25 -26.71 -3.02 -1.60
N THR A 26 -26.16 -4.23 -1.71
CA THR A 26 -24.86 -4.58 -1.10
C THR A 26 -23.74 -4.50 -2.12
N LEU A 27 -22.78 -3.61 -1.89
CA LEU A 27 -21.55 -3.47 -2.67
C LEU A 27 -20.43 -4.31 -2.04
N THR A 28 -19.78 -5.16 -2.84
CA THR A 28 -18.61 -5.93 -2.41
C THR A 28 -17.32 -5.25 -2.83
N ILE A 29 -16.39 -5.08 -1.88
CA ILE A 29 -15.08 -4.45 -2.08
C ILE A 29 -13.99 -5.54 -2.06
N GLU A 30 -13.35 -5.75 -3.20
CA GLU A 30 -12.22 -6.69 -3.37
C GLU A 30 -10.91 -5.99 -2.97
N SER A 31 -10.18 -6.50 -1.98
CA SER A 31 -8.96 -5.86 -1.47
C SER A 31 -7.83 -6.84 -1.15
N TRP A 32 -6.60 -6.34 -1.03
CA TRP A 32 -5.46 -7.08 -0.50
C TRP A 32 -5.18 -6.81 0.99
N ARG A 33 -5.93 -5.90 1.60
CA ARG A 33 -5.67 -5.39 2.95
C ARG A 33 -6.38 -6.22 4.02
N ASN A 34 -5.85 -7.41 4.31
CA ASN A 34 -6.37 -8.25 5.40
C ASN A 34 -6.34 -7.55 6.76
N ASP A 35 -5.28 -6.81 7.04
CA ASP A 35 -5.09 -6.16 8.35
C ASP A 35 -6.11 -5.04 8.60
N ASP A 36 -6.71 -4.48 7.54
CA ASP A 36 -7.67 -3.39 7.64
C ASP A 36 -9.10 -3.91 7.88
N LEU A 37 -9.35 -5.22 7.88
CA LEU A 37 -10.69 -5.79 7.93
C LEU A 37 -11.53 -5.30 9.12
N ALA A 38 -10.98 -5.40 10.33
CA ALA A 38 -11.69 -4.97 11.55
C ALA A 38 -11.97 -3.47 11.50
N LEU A 39 -11.02 -2.68 11.00
CA LEU A 39 -11.15 -1.25 10.90
C LEU A 39 -12.20 -0.81 9.87
N TRP A 40 -12.26 -1.49 8.71
CA TRP A 40 -13.34 -1.28 7.76
C TRP A 40 -14.70 -1.56 8.40
N GLN A 41 -14.83 -2.67 9.14
CA GLN A 41 -16.08 -3.05 9.81
C GLN A 41 -16.49 -2.10 10.93
N ASP A 42 -15.53 -1.58 11.71
CA ASP A 42 -15.82 -0.82 12.92
C ASP A 42 -15.89 0.69 12.69
N LYS A 43 -15.22 1.21 11.65
CA LYS A 43 -15.05 2.66 11.43
C LYS A 43 -15.54 3.14 10.07
N ILE A 44 -15.04 2.55 8.99
CA ILE A 44 -15.27 3.07 7.62
C ILE A 44 -16.68 2.73 7.13
N ILE A 45 -17.07 1.46 7.19
CA ILE A 45 -18.37 0.99 6.71
C ILE A 45 -19.52 1.67 7.48
N PRO A 46 -19.53 1.71 8.83
CA PRO A 46 -20.60 2.36 9.56
C PRO A 46 -20.76 3.85 9.24
N ALA A 47 -19.66 4.57 9.01
CA ALA A 47 -19.70 6.00 8.66
C ALA A 47 -20.42 6.22 7.32
N PHE A 48 -20.04 5.45 6.29
CA PHE A 48 -20.69 5.53 4.98
C PHE A 48 -22.17 5.14 5.04
N GLU A 49 -22.49 4.00 5.66
CA GLU A 49 -23.85 3.46 5.70
C GLU A 49 -24.81 4.36 6.49
N ALA A 50 -24.32 5.08 7.51
CA ALA A 50 -25.12 6.04 8.25
C ALA A 50 -25.57 7.24 7.38
N ALA A 51 -24.71 7.69 6.46
CA ALA A 51 -25.02 8.78 5.54
C ALA A 51 -25.79 8.31 4.28
N ASN A 52 -25.75 7.01 3.97
CA ASN A 52 -26.29 6.44 2.73
C ASN A 52 -27.25 5.27 3.03
N PRO A 53 -28.45 5.54 3.59
CA PRO A 53 -29.42 4.50 3.87
C PRO A 53 -29.83 3.78 2.57
N GLY A 54 -29.79 2.45 2.58
CA GLY A 54 -30.09 1.61 1.41
C GLY A 54 -28.87 1.11 0.63
N ILE A 55 -27.66 1.57 0.97
CA ILE A 55 -26.41 1.02 0.44
C ILE A 55 -25.63 0.36 1.58
N LYS A 56 -25.25 -0.90 1.38
CA LYS A 56 -24.44 -1.71 2.30
C LYS A 56 -23.08 -1.99 1.71
N LEU A 57 -22.05 -2.04 2.55
CA LEU A 57 -20.69 -2.38 2.12
C LEU A 57 -20.25 -3.72 2.71
N LYS A 58 -19.57 -4.52 1.89
CA LYS A 58 -18.93 -5.75 2.32
C LYS A 58 -17.47 -5.74 1.87
N PHE A 59 -16.56 -5.63 2.83
CA PHE A 59 -15.12 -5.70 2.58
C PHE A 59 -14.65 -7.16 2.54
N THR A 60 -14.07 -7.61 1.42
CA THR A 60 -13.64 -8.99 1.20
C THR A 60 -12.17 -9.04 0.79
N PRO A 61 -11.24 -9.02 1.77
CA PRO A 61 -9.83 -9.05 1.46
C PRO A 61 -9.33 -10.48 1.19
N SER A 62 -8.25 -10.58 0.42
CA SER A 62 -7.41 -11.78 0.26
C SER A 62 -5.95 -11.44 0.58
N ALA A 63 -5.10 -12.46 0.73
CA ALA A 63 -3.68 -12.24 1.00
C ALA A 63 -3.00 -11.37 -0.09
N PRO A 64 -2.06 -10.48 0.28
CA PRO A 64 -1.39 -9.59 -0.67
C PRO A 64 -0.75 -10.27 -1.87
N ALA A 65 -0.06 -11.39 -1.64
CA ALA A 65 0.59 -12.18 -2.69
C ALA A 65 -0.40 -12.86 -3.64
N GLU A 66 -1.63 -13.14 -3.18
CA GLU A 66 -2.65 -13.87 -3.93
C GLU A 66 -3.63 -12.92 -4.67
N TYR A 67 -3.71 -11.66 -4.23
CA TYR A 67 -4.76 -10.72 -4.63
C TYR A 67 -4.95 -10.60 -6.14
N ASN A 68 -3.87 -10.35 -6.89
CA ASN A 68 -3.98 -10.13 -8.33
C ASN A 68 -4.51 -11.37 -9.06
N ALA A 69 -4.06 -12.56 -8.66
CA ALA A 69 -4.51 -13.82 -9.26
C ALA A 69 -5.98 -14.12 -8.93
N VAL A 70 -6.37 -13.94 -7.66
CA VAL A 70 -7.76 -14.12 -7.20
C VAL A 70 -8.69 -13.13 -7.89
N LEU A 71 -8.33 -11.85 -7.91
CA LEU A 71 -9.11 -10.80 -8.55
C LEU A 71 -9.30 -11.06 -10.04
N ASN A 72 -8.22 -11.35 -10.77
CA ASN A 72 -8.28 -11.63 -12.22
C ASN A 72 -9.19 -12.82 -12.51
N SER A 73 -9.05 -13.91 -11.75
CA SER A 73 -9.91 -15.08 -11.91
C SER A 73 -11.38 -14.76 -11.66
N LYS A 74 -11.69 -13.90 -10.67
CA LYS A 74 -13.06 -13.48 -10.38
C LYS A 74 -13.62 -12.58 -11.48
N LEU A 75 -12.83 -11.64 -12.00
CA LEU A 75 -13.22 -10.74 -13.09
C LEU A 75 -13.50 -11.53 -14.37
N ASP A 76 -12.62 -12.45 -14.75
CA ASP A 76 -12.77 -13.30 -15.94
C ASP A 76 -14.00 -14.23 -15.81
N ALA A 77 -14.29 -14.70 -14.59
CA ALA A 77 -15.47 -15.52 -14.31
C ALA A 77 -16.77 -14.71 -14.11
N GLY A 78 -16.71 -13.37 -14.12
CA GLY A 78 -17.87 -12.50 -13.85
C GLY A 78 -18.42 -12.60 -12.42
N SER A 79 -17.56 -12.97 -11.46
CA SER A 79 -17.92 -13.15 -10.03
C SER A 79 -17.21 -12.17 -9.09
N ALA A 80 -16.44 -11.22 -9.62
CA ALA A 80 -15.81 -10.17 -8.83
C ALA A 80 -16.85 -9.22 -8.23
N GLY A 81 -16.51 -8.63 -7.08
CA GLY A 81 -17.30 -7.57 -6.46
C GLY A 81 -17.46 -6.31 -7.31
N ASP A 82 -18.17 -5.33 -6.74
CA ASP A 82 -18.52 -4.07 -7.39
C ASP A 82 -17.37 -3.07 -7.39
N LEU A 83 -16.57 -3.07 -6.32
CA LEU A 83 -15.50 -2.13 -6.06
C LEU A 83 -14.18 -2.89 -5.99
N ILE A 84 -13.18 -2.39 -6.72
CA ILE A 84 -11.86 -3.02 -6.83
C ILE A 84 -10.85 -2.11 -6.15
N THR A 85 -10.11 -2.61 -5.17
CA THR A 85 -8.96 -1.88 -4.63
C THR A 85 -7.85 -1.91 -5.68
N CYS A 86 -7.44 -0.74 -6.14
CA CYS A 86 -6.50 -0.61 -7.25
C CYS A 86 -5.08 -0.44 -6.76
N ARG A 87 -4.19 -1.35 -7.19
CA ARG A 87 -2.75 -1.11 -7.13
C ARG A 87 -2.36 0.05 -8.06
N PRO A 88 -1.32 0.82 -7.75
CA PRO A 88 -0.89 1.93 -8.60
C PRO A 88 -0.27 1.40 -9.91
N PHE A 89 -0.28 2.25 -10.92
CA PHE A 89 0.36 2.08 -12.22
C PHE A 89 -0.12 0.84 -12.99
N ASP A 90 0.81 -0.04 -13.38
CA ASP A 90 0.63 -0.98 -14.49
C ASP A 90 -0.40 -2.09 -14.21
N ALA A 91 -0.51 -2.54 -12.96
CA ALA A 91 -1.40 -3.65 -12.61
C ALA A 91 -2.88 -3.28 -12.85
N SER A 92 -3.31 -2.11 -12.35
CA SER A 92 -4.68 -1.64 -12.54
C SER A 92 -4.91 -1.05 -13.93
N LEU A 93 -3.89 -0.43 -14.54
CA LEU A 93 -3.94 -0.03 -15.96
C LEU A 93 -4.27 -1.24 -16.84
N GLY A 94 -3.62 -2.38 -16.61
CA GLY A 94 -3.91 -3.62 -17.34
C GLY A 94 -5.33 -4.15 -17.15
N LEU A 95 -6.01 -3.84 -16.03
CA LEU A 95 -7.43 -4.14 -15.84
C LEU A 95 -8.32 -3.17 -16.62
N TYR A 96 -7.97 -1.88 -16.61
CA TYR A 96 -8.67 -0.86 -17.38
C TYR A 96 -8.60 -1.14 -18.88
N ASP A 97 -7.42 -1.47 -19.42
CA ASP A 97 -7.23 -1.79 -20.84
C ASP A 97 -8.01 -3.03 -21.29
N LYS A 98 -8.31 -3.95 -20.37
CA LYS A 98 -9.19 -5.12 -20.61
C LYS A 98 -10.68 -4.80 -20.50
N GLY A 99 -11.04 -3.55 -20.19
CA GLY A 99 -12.41 -3.12 -19.93
C GLY A 99 -12.99 -3.67 -18.62
N GLN A 100 -12.14 -4.02 -17.66
CA GLN A 100 -12.57 -4.56 -16.35
C GLN A 100 -12.79 -3.46 -15.30
N LEU A 101 -12.20 -2.27 -15.51
CA LEU A 101 -12.45 -1.08 -14.70
C LEU A 101 -13.19 -0.02 -15.53
N ALA A 102 -14.13 0.69 -14.91
CA ALA A 102 -14.81 1.81 -15.53
C ALA A 102 -13.91 3.05 -15.60
N ASP A 103 -14.16 3.91 -16.58
CA ASP A 103 -13.64 5.28 -16.59
C ASP A 103 -14.36 6.11 -15.52
N LEU A 104 -13.60 6.74 -14.63
CA LEU A 104 -14.08 7.55 -13.51
C LEU A 104 -13.67 9.02 -13.64
N SER A 105 -13.18 9.45 -14.81
CA SER A 105 -12.69 10.82 -15.03
C SER A 105 -13.72 11.90 -14.71
N ASP A 106 -14.99 11.62 -15.02
CA ASP A 106 -16.12 12.54 -14.79
C ASP A 106 -16.73 12.44 -13.38
N LEU A 107 -16.16 11.62 -12.49
CA LEU A 107 -16.66 11.46 -11.13
C LEU A 107 -16.32 12.71 -10.29
N ASP A 108 -17.30 13.28 -9.58
CA ASP A 108 -17.12 14.51 -8.80
C ASP A 108 -15.94 14.42 -7.80
N ALA A 109 -15.71 13.25 -7.20
CA ALA A 109 -14.57 13.00 -6.32
C ALA A 109 -13.20 13.30 -6.94
N MET A 110 -13.05 13.23 -8.27
CA MET A 110 -11.77 13.54 -8.93
C MET A 110 -11.32 14.99 -8.70
N GLY A 111 -12.25 15.90 -8.43
CA GLY A 111 -11.95 17.29 -8.08
C GLY A 111 -11.24 17.46 -6.72
N SER A 112 -11.26 16.42 -5.88
CA SER A 112 -10.60 16.41 -4.56
C SER A 112 -9.13 16.00 -4.61
N PHE A 113 -8.56 15.73 -5.79
CA PHE A 113 -7.20 15.22 -5.95
C PHE A 113 -6.39 16.05 -6.95
N SER A 114 -5.11 16.25 -6.66
CA SER A 114 -4.15 16.86 -7.60
C SER A 114 -3.87 15.92 -8.79
N ASP A 115 -3.30 16.46 -9.87
CA ASP A 115 -2.90 15.63 -11.02
C ASP A 115 -1.81 14.61 -10.64
N VAL A 116 -0.89 15.00 -9.75
CA VAL A 116 0.13 14.09 -9.21
C VAL A 116 -0.52 12.94 -8.44
N ALA A 117 -1.50 13.22 -7.58
CA ALA A 117 -2.24 12.21 -6.83
C ALA A 117 -3.03 11.24 -7.72
N LYS A 118 -3.53 11.70 -8.87
CA LYS A 118 -4.26 10.85 -9.84
C LYS A 118 -3.35 10.04 -10.74
N SER A 119 -2.13 10.50 -10.99
CA SER A 119 -1.22 9.97 -12.02
C SER A 119 -0.98 8.45 -11.95
N ALA A 120 -1.04 7.87 -10.74
CA ALA A 120 -0.89 6.43 -10.55
C ALA A 120 -2.07 5.60 -11.08
N TRP A 121 -3.22 6.19 -11.36
CA TRP A 121 -4.41 5.49 -11.84
C TRP A 121 -4.98 6.14 -13.11
N GLN A 122 -4.08 6.65 -13.94
CA GLN A 122 -4.38 7.22 -15.25
C GLN A 122 -3.79 6.36 -16.38
N THR A 123 -4.41 6.44 -17.55
CA THR A 123 -3.81 5.92 -18.78
C THR A 123 -2.51 6.67 -19.11
N ASP A 124 -1.61 6.05 -19.87
CA ASP A 124 -0.32 6.66 -20.22
C ASP A 124 -0.45 8.01 -20.95
N ASP A 125 -1.53 8.17 -21.72
CA ASP A 125 -1.85 9.41 -22.44
C ASP A 125 -2.66 10.41 -21.58
N GLY A 126 -2.99 10.04 -20.34
CA GLY A 126 -3.79 10.83 -19.41
C GLY A 126 -5.26 11.00 -19.81
N SER A 127 -5.75 10.25 -20.81
CA SER A 127 -7.12 10.40 -21.33
C SER A 127 -8.20 9.90 -20.38
N ALA A 128 -7.89 8.97 -19.48
CA ALA A 128 -8.82 8.45 -18.49
C ALA A 128 -8.17 8.25 -17.11
N THR A 129 -8.98 8.41 -16.06
CA THR A 129 -8.66 8.05 -14.67
C THR A 129 -9.60 6.94 -14.22
N PHE A 130 -9.06 5.79 -13.80
CA PHE A 130 -9.85 4.56 -13.61
C PHE A 130 -10.03 4.13 -12.15
N CYS A 131 -9.37 4.79 -11.20
CA CYS A 131 -9.59 4.59 -9.76
C CYS A 131 -9.54 5.91 -9.00
N VAL A 132 -10.33 6.03 -7.94
CA VAL A 132 -10.33 7.17 -7.01
C VAL A 132 -9.16 7.02 -6.02
N PRO A 133 -8.18 7.94 -5.99
CA PRO A 133 -7.06 7.87 -5.05
C PRO A 133 -7.51 7.81 -3.60
N ILE A 134 -6.78 7.08 -2.76
CA ILE A 134 -7.00 7.04 -1.31
C ILE A 134 -5.76 7.55 -0.57
N ALA A 135 -4.64 6.84 -0.68
CA ALA A 135 -3.47 7.12 0.14
C ALA A 135 -2.14 6.70 -0.49
N SER A 136 -1.07 7.35 -0.02
CA SER A 136 0.30 6.90 -0.15
C SER A 136 0.83 6.37 1.19
N VAL A 137 1.95 5.66 1.12
CA VAL A 137 2.65 5.07 2.25
C VAL A 137 4.14 5.36 2.14
N ILE A 138 4.81 5.49 3.27
CA ILE A 138 6.25 5.81 3.32
C ILE A 138 7.02 4.61 3.85
N HIS A 139 8.12 4.25 3.19
CA HIS A 139 8.99 3.17 3.66
C HIS A 139 10.05 3.70 4.64
N GLY A 140 10.46 2.84 5.58
CA GLY A 140 11.51 3.14 6.54
C GLY A 140 11.78 1.96 7.46
N PHE A 141 12.05 2.26 8.71
CA PHE A 141 12.22 1.26 9.77
C PHE A 141 11.43 1.68 10.99
N ILE A 142 10.77 0.72 11.64
CA ILE A 142 10.18 0.91 12.97
C ILE A 142 11.06 0.17 13.97
N TYR A 143 11.33 0.76 15.13
CA TYR A 143 12.18 0.17 16.15
C TYR A 143 11.53 0.20 17.53
N ASN A 144 11.90 -0.77 18.36
CA ASN A 144 11.55 -0.84 19.76
C ASN A 144 12.46 0.11 20.56
N LYS A 145 11.91 1.22 21.08
CA LYS A 145 12.66 2.22 21.83
C LYS A 145 13.21 1.67 23.13
N ASP A 146 12.49 0.77 23.79
CA ASP A 146 12.91 0.16 25.04
C ASP A 146 14.15 -0.72 24.81
N ALA A 147 14.16 -1.52 23.73
CA ALA A 147 15.32 -2.31 23.33
C ALA A 147 16.53 -1.41 23.00
N PHE A 148 16.32 -0.30 22.30
CA PHE A 148 17.40 0.65 22.00
C PHE A 148 17.95 1.31 23.27
N ALA A 149 17.07 1.70 24.20
CA ALA A 149 17.47 2.31 25.47
C ALA A 149 18.22 1.32 26.38
N GLU A 150 17.74 0.08 26.50
CA GLU A 150 18.37 -0.99 27.27
C GLU A 150 19.79 -1.27 26.78
N LEU A 151 19.97 -1.34 25.46
CA LEU A 151 21.25 -1.63 24.84
C LEU A 151 22.14 -0.39 24.70
N GLY A 152 21.61 0.82 24.88
CA GLY A 152 22.30 2.07 24.57
C GLY A 152 22.66 2.19 23.09
N VAL A 153 21.73 1.81 22.22
CA VAL A 153 21.81 1.97 20.76
C VAL A 153 21.17 3.30 20.38
N ASN A 154 21.85 4.08 19.52
CA ASN A 154 21.29 5.30 18.97
C ASN A 154 20.56 4.99 17.66
N VAL A 155 19.61 5.84 17.28
CA VAL A 155 18.98 5.79 15.95
C VAL A 155 20.07 6.02 14.89
N PRO A 156 20.25 5.10 13.91
CA PRO A 156 21.31 5.21 12.93
C PRO A 156 20.95 6.20 11.81
N GLU A 157 21.88 7.08 11.45
CA GLU A 157 21.71 8.04 10.34
C GLU A 157 22.45 7.57 9.09
N THR A 158 23.51 6.78 9.26
CA THR A 158 24.33 6.22 8.17
C THR A 158 24.27 4.70 8.11
N GLU A 159 24.58 4.12 6.95
CA GLU A 159 24.64 2.66 6.78
C GLU A 159 25.63 1.99 7.75
N ASP A 160 26.78 2.61 8.00
CA ASP A 160 27.78 2.09 8.94
C ASP A 160 27.23 2.07 10.37
N GLU A 161 26.50 3.11 10.79
CA GLU A 161 25.82 3.16 12.09
C GLU A 161 24.69 2.13 12.20
N PHE A 162 23.96 1.90 11.11
CA PHE A 162 22.92 0.88 11.05
C PHE A 162 23.50 -0.51 11.29
N PHE A 163 24.56 -0.89 10.57
CA PHE A 163 25.22 -2.18 10.82
C PHE A 163 25.88 -2.26 12.19
N ALA A 164 26.42 -1.16 12.73
CA ALA A 164 26.94 -1.13 14.09
C ALA A 164 25.83 -1.35 15.13
N ALA A 165 24.64 -0.77 14.92
CA ALA A 165 23.47 -1.02 15.76
C ALA A 165 23.03 -2.49 15.69
N LEU A 166 22.90 -3.05 14.48
CA LEU A 166 22.54 -4.46 14.28
C LEU A 166 23.54 -5.43 14.93
N GLU A 167 24.83 -5.17 14.79
CA GLU A 167 25.88 -5.97 15.41
C GLU A 167 25.82 -5.91 16.94
N LYS A 168 25.58 -4.73 17.50
CA LYS A 168 25.42 -4.57 18.95
C LYS A 168 24.21 -5.32 19.49
N ILE A 169 23.07 -5.25 18.80
CA ILE A 169 21.86 -6.00 19.16
C ILE A 169 22.10 -7.51 19.08
N LYS A 170 22.77 -7.96 18.02
CA LYS A 170 23.12 -9.37 17.83
C LYS A 170 24.05 -9.90 18.93
N GLN A 171 25.04 -9.11 19.34
CA GLN A 171 26.00 -9.48 20.38
C GLN A 171 25.37 -9.59 21.77
N ASP A 172 24.34 -8.79 22.04
CA ASP A 172 23.55 -8.90 23.27
C ASP A 172 22.75 -10.21 23.31
N GLY A 173 22.10 -10.57 22.19
CA GLY A 173 21.43 -11.85 22.01
C GLY A 173 20.04 -11.96 22.66
N ASN A 174 19.51 -10.91 23.30
CA ASN A 174 18.14 -10.91 23.84
C ASN A 174 17.09 -10.55 22.78
N TYR A 175 17.48 -9.81 21.75
CA TYR A 175 16.59 -9.38 20.67
C TYR A 175 17.08 -9.88 19.32
N VAL A 176 16.15 -10.24 18.44
CA VAL A 176 16.42 -10.37 17.01
C VAL A 176 16.72 -8.97 16.44
N PRO A 177 17.86 -8.74 15.78
CA PRO A 177 18.16 -7.40 15.25
C PRO A 177 17.13 -6.93 14.22
N LEU A 178 16.82 -7.75 13.21
CA LEU A 178 15.82 -7.47 12.16
C LEU A 178 14.70 -8.51 12.16
N ALA A 179 13.46 -8.09 12.38
CA ALA A 179 12.27 -8.90 12.18
C ALA A 179 11.77 -8.79 10.73
N MET A 180 12.25 -9.68 9.85
CA MET A 180 11.72 -9.82 8.50
C MET A 180 11.86 -11.28 8.06
N GLY A 181 10.87 -11.76 7.30
CA GLY A 181 10.88 -13.06 6.65
C GLY A 181 11.15 -12.94 5.15
N THR A 182 11.35 -14.08 4.49
CA THR A 182 11.53 -14.13 3.03
C THR A 182 10.61 -15.14 2.33
N ASN A 183 9.60 -15.66 3.05
CA ASN A 183 8.69 -16.65 2.49
C ASN A 183 7.73 -16.04 1.45
N ASP A 184 7.16 -14.86 1.74
CA ASP A 184 6.18 -14.20 0.87
C ASP A 184 6.85 -13.30 -0.19
N GLN A 185 8.17 -13.14 -0.09
CA GLN A 185 9.12 -12.52 -1.02
C GLN A 185 9.00 -11.00 -1.23
N TRP A 186 7.78 -10.47 -1.30
CA TRP A 186 7.53 -9.06 -1.62
C TRP A 186 8.16 -8.09 -0.61
N GLU A 187 8.29 -8.50 0.65
CA GLU A 187 8.87 -7.72 1.75
C GLU A 187 10.35 -7.45 1.48
N ALA A 188 11.09 -8.45 0.98
CA ALA A 188 12.50 -8.33 0.66
C ALA A 188 12.75 -7.25 -0.40
N ALA A 189 11.87 -7.14 -1.38
CA ALA A 189 11.95 -6.10 -2.41
C ALA A 189 11.39 -4.75 -1.94
N THR A 190 10.27 -4.74 -1.22
CA THR A 190 9.57 -3.50 -0.86
C THR A 190 10.22 -2.83 0.36
N MET A 191 10.39 -3.58 1.45
CA MET A 191 10.92 -3.10 2.74
C MET A 191 12.45 -3.28 2.83
N GLY A 192 13.05 -4.06 1.93
CA GLY A 192 14.49 -4.17 1.72
C GLY A 192 14.99 -3.30 0.57
N TYR A 193 15.02 -3.84 -0.66
CA TYR A 193 15.67 -3.22 -1.82
C TYR A 193 15.16 -1.80 -2.14
N ASN A 194 13.85 -1.61 -2.29
CA ASN A 194 13.24 -0.31 -2.59
C ASN A 194 13.22 0.64 -1.38
N ASN A 195 13.43 0.13 -0.17
CA ASN A 195 13.51 0.95 1.03
C ASN A 195 14.88 1.66 1.10
N ILE A 196 15.97 0.90 0.98
CA ILE A 196 17.33 1.48 1.07
C ILE A 196 17.87 2.01 -0.26
N GLY A 197 17.39 1.47 -1.38
CA GLY A 197 17.95 1.70 -2.70
C GLY A 197 17.89 3.14 -3.23
N PRO A 198 16.87 3.96 -2.92
CA PRO A 198 16.85 5.38 -3.33
C PRO A 198 18.11 6.16 -2.98
N ASN A 199 18.78 5.84 -1.86
CA ASN A 199 20.05 6.47 -1.45
C ASN A 199 21.25 6.11 -2.35
N TYR A 200 21.09 5.16 -3.27
CA TYR A 200 22.15 4.69 -4.18
C TYR A 200 21.97 5.26 -5.58
N TRP A 201 20.75 5.18 -6.11
CA TRP A 201 20.42 5.65 -7.46
C TRP A 201 19.90 7.10 -7.50
N LYS A 202 19.90 7.82 -6.37
CA LYS A 202 19.43 9.21 -6.25
C LYS A 202 17.93 9.37 -6.49
N GLY A 203 17.14 8.50 -5.87
CA GLY A 203 15.68 8.56 -5.88
C GLY A 203 15.09 8.64 -7.29
N GLU A 204 14.30 9.69 -7.52
CA GLU A 204 13.50 9.83 -8.74
C GLU A 204 14.35 10.06 -10.00
N GLU A 205 15.51 10.72 -9.88
CA GLU A 205 16.45 10.90 -10.99
C GLU A 205 16.90 9.55 -11.53
N GLY A 206 17.35 8.64 -10.65
CA GLY A 206 17.75 7.30 -11.04
C GLY A 206 16.60 6.49 -11.61
N ARG A 207 15.43 6.51 -10.95
CA ARG A 207 14.25 5.78 -11.42
C ARG A 207 13.86 6.16 -12.85
N LEU A 208 13.79 7.46 -13.14
CA LEU A 208 13.46 7.96 -14.48
C LEU A 208 14.56 7.62 -15.50
N ALA A 209 15.84 7.68 -15.11
CA ALA A 209 16.95 7.30 -15.98
C ALA A 209 16.93 5.79 -16.31
N LEU A 210 16.53 4.92 -15.37
CA LEU A 210 16.32 3.50 -15.62
C LEU A 210 15.15 3.27 -16.60
N ILE A 211 14.02 3.98 -16.42
CA ILE A 211 12.90 3.93 -17.37
C ILE A 211 13.35 4.40 -18.76
N ALA A 212 14.15 5.46 -18.85
CA ALA A 212 14.63 6.00 -20.11
C ALA A 212 15.68 5.13 -20.83
N GLY A 213 16.23 4.10 -20.18
CA GLY A 213 17.33 3.31 -20.74
C GLY A 213 18.72 3.92 -20.56
N GLU A 214 18.81 5.04 -19.84
CA GLU A 214 20.07 5.76 -19.60
C GLU A 214 20.90 5.10 -18.50
N GLN A 215 20.23 4.36 -17.61
CA GLN A 215 20.85 3.49 -16.61
C GLN A 215 20.40 2.05 -16.80
N LYS A 216 21.21 1.13 -16.29
CA LYS A 216 20.99 -0.31 -16.35
C LYS A 216 21.02 -0.92 -14.96
N LEU A 217 20.30 -2.02 -14.78
CA LEU A 217 20.29 -2.80 -13.53
C LEU A 217 21.64 -3.45 -13.21
N THR A 218 22.56 -3.46 -14.18
CA THR A 218 23.97 -3.87 -13.99
C THR A 218 24.89 -2.74 -13.52
N ASP A 219 24.44 -1.48 -13.51
CA ASP A 219 25.26 -0.36 -13.05
C ASP A 219 25.41 -0.42 -11.53
N ASP A 220 26.55 0.05 -11.01
CA ASP A 220 26.93 -0.06 -9.59
C ASP A 220 25.84 0.43 -8.64
N GLN A 221 25.16 1.54 -8.96
CA GLN A 221 24.10 2.09 -8.11
C GLN A 221 22.83 1.24 -8.03
N TRP A 222 22.61 0.33 -8.97
CA TRP A 222 21.49 -0.64 -8.96
C TRP A 222 21.89 -1.98 -8.35
N VAL A 223 23.18 -2.34 -8.43
CA VAL A 223 23.74 -3.56 -7.83
C VAL A 223 24.07 -3.39 -6.35
N ALA A 224 24.63 -2.26 -5.95
CA ALA A 224 25.08 -2.00 -4.58
C ALA A 224 24.00 -2.13 -3.48
N PRO A 225 22.71 -1.80 -3.72
CA PRO A 225 21.66 -2.11 -2.75
C PRO A 225 21.50 -3.62 -2.49
N TYR A 226 21.71 -4.49 -3.48
CA TYR A 226 21.73 -5.94 -3.28
C TYR A 226 22.94 -6.39 -2.46
N GLU A 227 24.10 -5.73 -2.62
CA GLU A 227 25.27 -5.99 -1.78
C GLU A 227 24.97 -5.68 -0.31
N THR A 228 24.32 -4.55 -0.04
CA THR A 228 23.92 -4.19 1.33
C THR A 228 22.82 -5.11 1.86
N LEU A 229 21.82 -5.44 1.03
CA LEU A 229 20.76 -6.36 1.40
C LEU A 229 21.27 -7.78 1.70
N SER A 230 22.33 -8.23 1.00
CA SER A 230 22.96 -9.53 1.23
C SER A 230 23.58 -9.70 2.63
N LYS A 231 23.85 -8.58 3.32
CA LYS A 231 24.35 -8.61 4.70
C LYS A 231 23.23 -8.82 5.72
N TRP A 232 21.98 -8.56 5.38
CA TRP A 232 20.87 -8.55 6.34
C TRP A 232 20.54 -9.92 6.90
N GLY A 233 20.70 -11.00 6.13
CA GLY A 233 20.41 -12.37 6.60
C GLY A 233 21.19 -12.75 7.86
N ALA A 234 22.38 -12.18 8.07
CA ALA A 234 23.17 -12.40 9.28
C ALA A 234 22.58 -11.74 10.56
N TYR A 235 21.58 -10.88 10.40
CA TYR A 235 20.93 -10.09 11.45
C TYR A 235 19.44 -10.40 11.60
N MET A 236 18.91 -11.34 10.81
CA MET A 236 17.54 -11.83 10.94
C MET A 236 17.47 -13.02 11.91
N GLY A 237 16.26 -13.36 12.35
CA GLY A 237 16.01 -14.50 13.21
C GLY A 237 16.28 -15.84 12.51
N ASP A 238 16.60 -16.87 13.31
CA ASP A 238 16.77 -18.23 12.79
C ASP A 238 15.51 -18.69 12.04
N GLY A 239 15.68 -19.22 10.82
CA GLY A 239 14.58 -19.72 10.01
C GLY A 239 13.77 -18.62 9.31
N TYR A 240 14.31 -17.40 9.18
CA TYR A 240 13.69 -16.30 8.41
C TYR A 240 13.29 -16.70 6.97
N GLU A 241 13.88 -17.78 6.43
CA GLU A 241 13.56 -18.31 5.12
C GLU A 241 12.14 -18.88 5.01
N ALA A 242 11.57 -19.37 6.11
CA ALA A 242 10.22 -19.93 6.19
C ALA A 242 9.22 -18.99 6.87
N GLN A 243 9.70 -17.87 7.42
CA GLN A 243 8.89 -16.88 8.12
C GLN A 243 8.05 -16.07 7.13
N THR A 244 6.74 -16.00 7.38
CA THR A 244 5.79 -15.19 6.60
C THR A 244 5.78 -13.73 7.06
N TYR A 245 5.11 -12.86 6.30
CA TYR A 245 4.90 -11.47 6.70
C TYR A 245 4.19 -11.36 8.08
N PRO A 246 3.05 -12.03 8.33
CA PRO A 246 2.41 -12.02 9.65
C PRO A 246 3.28 -12.58 10.78
N ASP A 247 4.11 -13.60 10.52
CA ASP A 247 5.03 -14.11 11.53
C ASP A 247 6.06 -13.05 11.94
N SER A 248 6.56 -12.28 10.97
CA SER A 248 7.50 -11.18 11.19
C SER A 248 6.90 -10.06 12.04
N GLN A 249 5.66 -9.66 11.73
CA GLN A 249 4.92 -8.68 12.52
C GLN A 249 4.76 -9.13 13.97
N ASN A 250 4.36 -10.40 14.18
CA ASN A 250 4.21 -10.98 15.51
C ASN A 250 5.51 -11.01 16.30
N ILE A 251 6.65 -11.33 15.67
CA ILE A 251 7.96 -11.33 16.35
C ILE A 251 8.29 -9.92 16.87
N PHE A 252 8.05 -8.90 16.06
CA PHE A 252 8.30 -7.51 16.46
C PHE A 252 7.34 -7.05 17.56
N THR A 253 6.03 -7.20 17.38
CA THR A 253 5.02 -6.71 18.33
C THR A 253 5.05 -7.44 19.68
N LEU A 254 5.55 -8.68 19.73
CA LEU A 254 5.85 -9.39 20.98
C LEU A 254 7.13 -8.90 21.69
N GLY A 255 7.79 -7.87 21.17
CA GLY A 255 9.01 -7.28 21.73
C GLY A 255 10.25 -8.16 21.57
N ARG A 256 10.23 -9.16 20.67
CA ARG A 256 11.35 -10.09 20.48
C ARG A 256 12.38 -9.59 19.47
N ALA A 257 12.07 -8.55 18.72
CA ALA A 257 12.98 -7.91 17.79
C ALA A 257 13.16 -6.43 18.11
N ALA A 258 14.34 -5.91 17.77
CA ALA A 258 14.68 -4.52 18.01
C ALA A 258 14.27 -3.61 16.84
N ILE A 259 14.38 -4.09 15.59
CA ILE A 259 14.07 -3.31 14.38
C ILE A 259 13.20 -4.14 13.44
N TYR A 260 12.21 -3.51 12.83
CA TYR A 260 11.39 -4.01 11.74
C TYR A 260 11.63 -3.13 10.51
N PRO A 261 12.23 -3.63 9.41
CA PRO A 261 12.14 -2.97 8.11
C PRO A 261 10.66 -2.77 7.80
N ALA A 262 10.20 -1.56 7.53
CA ALA A 262 8.79 -1.21 7.63
C ALA A 262 8.29 -0.39 6.44
N GLY A 263 6.97 -0.35 6.32
CA GLY A 263 6.28 0.80 5.76
C GLY A 263 5.33 1.40 6.79
N SER A 264 4.90 2.63 6.57
CA SER A 264 3.99 3.33 7.46
C SER A 264 2.67 2.55 7.68
N TRP A 265 2.26 1.69 6.74
CA TRP A 265 1.07 0.83 6.87
C TRP A 265 1.08 -0.08 8.13
N GLU A 266 2.24 -0.36 8.73
CA GLU A 266 2.34 -1.16 9.96
C GLU A 266 1.75 -0.46 11.19
N ILE A 267 1.73 0.88 11.21
CA ILE A 267 1.50 1.68 12.42
C ILE A 267 0.20 1.28 13.14
N SER A 268 -0.91 1.15 12.40
CA SER A 268 -2.22 0.82 13.00
C SER A 268 -2.20 -0.55 13.69
N GLY A 269 -1.66 -1.55 12.99
CA GLY A 269 -1.54 -2.91 13.50
C GLY A 269 -0.61 -2.98 14.72
N PHE A 270 0.53 -2.30 14.66
CA PHE A 270 1.53 -2.34 15.73
C PHE A 270 1.10 -1.56 16.96
N ASN A 271 0.47 -0.40 16.82
CA ASN A 271 -0.08 0.36 17.94
C ASN A 271 -1.10 -0.44 18.77
N THR A 272 -1.81 -1.37 18.12
CA THR A 272 -2.80 -2.21 18.78
C THR A 272 -2.15 -3.41 19.50
N GLN A 273 -0.99 -3.88 19.02
CA GLN A 273 -0.41 -5.17 19.40
C GLN A 273 0.84 -5.05 20.28
N ALA A 274 1.65 -4.00 20.10
CA ALA A 274 2.87 -3.79 20.85
C ALA A 274 2.58 -3.17 22.23
N ASP A 275 3.29 -3.65 23.25
CA ASP A 275 3.23 -3.14 24.63
C ASP A 275 4.53 -2.42 25.03
N PHE A 276 5.18 -1.78 24.04
CA PHE A 276 6.43 -1.02 24.20
C PHE A 276 6.37 0.24 23.35
N GLU A 277 7.21 1.23 23.68
CA GLU A 277 7.28 2.44 22.88
C GLU A 277 7.98 2.19 21.53
N MET A 278 7.34 2.60 20.44
CA MET A 278 7.91 2.53 19.11
C MET A 278 8.50 3.88 18.67
N GLY A 279 9.54 3.81 17.85
CA GLY A 279 10.01 4.92 17.04
C GLY A 279 10.17 4.50 15.60
N ALA A 280 10.40 5.46 14.71
CA ALA A 280 10.73 5.20 13.33
C ALA A 280 12.00 5.95 12.93
N PHE A 281 12.69 5.43 11.92
CA PHE A 281 13.77 6.15 11.25
C PHE A 281 13.75 5.86 9.75
N LYS A 282 14.10 6.90 8.98
CA LYS A 282 14.25 6.83 7.53
C LYS A 282 15.44 5.97 7.12
N PRO A 283 15.49 5.45 5.89
CA PRO A 283 16.62 4.67 5.39
C PRO A 283 17.95 5.41 5.60
N PRO A 284 18.90 4.83 6.35
CA PRO A 284 20.18 5.46 6.61
C PRO A 284 20.91 5.77 5.30
N VAL A 285 21.50 6.97 5.23
CA VAL A 285 22.25 7.39 4.03
C VAL A 285 23.58 6.65 3.94
N LYS A 286 24.21 6.65 2.76
CA LYS A 286 25.50 5.97 2.57
C LYS A 286 26.59 6.57 3.46
N ALA A 287 26.75 7.89 3.44
CA ALA A 287 27.68 8.62 4.27
C ALA A 287 27.03 9.88 4.86
N ALA A 288 27.55 10.32 6.01
CA ALA A 288 27.08 11.53 6.66
C ALA A 288 27.21 12.74 5.71
N GLY A 289 26.11 13.48 5.52
CA GLY A 289 26.03 14.63 4.62
C GLY A 289 25.52 14.32 3.21
N ASP A 290 25.31 13.04 2.87
CA ASP A 290 24.63 12.68 1.62
C ASP A 290 23.16 13.14 1.62
N THR A 291 22.63 13.39 0.43
CA THR A 291 21.19 13.66 0.25
C THR A 291 20.38 12.43 0.68
N CYS A 292 19.39 12.65 1.53
CA CYS A 292 18.44 11.62 1.94
C CYS A 292 17.36 11.43 0.87
N TYR A 293 17.02 10.18 0.58
CA TYR A 293 15.90 9.80 -0.27
C TYR A 293 14.97 8.83 0.46
N ILE A 294 13.66 8.98 0.26
CA ILE A 294 12.64 8.07 0.81
C ILE A 294 11.71 7.57 -0.30
N SER A 295 11.16 6.37 -0.11
CA SER A 295 10.04 5.89 -0.92
C SER A 295 8.73 6.36 -0.29
N ASP A 296 8.06 7.33 -0.90
CA ASP A 296 6.69 7.76 -0.60
C ASP A 296 5.79 7.28 -1.74
N HIS A 297 5.31 6.05 -1.60
CA HIS A 297 4.66 5.32 -2.67
C HIS A 297 3.16 5.52 -2.65
N THR A 298 2.58 6.03 -3.75
CA THR A 298 1.13 5.91 -3.99
C THR A 298 0.74 4.44 -3.90
N ASP A 299 -0.17 4.06 -3.02
CA ASP A 299 -0.40 2.64 -2.73
C ASP A 299 -1.80 2.16 -3.07
N ILE A 300 -2.81 2.97 -2.71
CA ILE A 300 -4.19 2.51 -2.72
C ILE A 300 -5.14 3.54 -3.33
N ALA A 301 -6.00 3.03 -4.19
CA ALA A 301 -7.18 3.67 -4.75
C ALA A 301 -8.33 2.67 -4.84
N VAL A 302 -9.54 3.12 -5.17
CA VAL A 302 -10.68 2.21 -5.43
C VAL A 302 -11.32 2.55 -6.78
N GLY A 303 -11.48 1.52 -7.60
CA GLY A 303 -12.12 1.58 -8.91
C GLY A 303 -13.48 0.87 -8.92
N LEU A 304 -14.24 1.11 -9.98
CA LEU A 304 -15.52 0.45 -10.24
C LEU A 304 -15.30 -0.70 -11.21
N ASN A 305 -15.71 -1.91 -10.84
CA ASN A 305 -15.84 -3.02 -11.78
C ASN A 305 -16.83 -2.62 -12.89
N ALA A 306 -16.36 -2.58 -14.14
CA ALA A 306 -17.15 -2.14 -15.28
C ALA A 306 -18.40 -3.01 -15.53
N ALA A 307 -18.40 -4.26 -15.06
CA ALA A 307 -19.51 -5.20 -15.16
C ALA A 307 -20.46 -5.17 -13.95
N SER A 308 -20.24 -4.30 -12.95
CA SER A 308 -21.10 -4.25 -11.76
C SER A 308 -22.55 -3.89 -12.13
N PRO A 309 -23.55 -4.65 -11.66
CA PRO A 309 -24.96 -4.28 -11.82
C PRO A 309 -25.37 -3.10 -10.93
N ASN A 310 -24.50 -2.67 -10.01
CA ASN A 310 -24.76 -1.67 -8.97
C ASN A 310 -23.97 -0.38 -9.19
N ALA A 311 -23.63 -0.04 -10.44
CA ALA A 311 -22.72 1.05 -10.78
C ALA A 311 -23.09 2.40 -10.13
N GLU A 312 -24.37 2.75 -10.03
CA GLU A 312 -24.80 4.03 -9.42
C GLU A 312 -24.60 4.07 -7.89
N ALA A 313 -24.86 2.94 -7.21
CA ALA A 313 -24.55 2.81 -5.79
C ALA A 313 -23.03 2.84 -5.55
N ALA A 314 -22.26 2.16 -6.40
CA ALA A 314 -20.80 2.17 -6.34
C ALA A 314 -20.22 3.58 -6.57
N LYS A 315 -20.74 4.34 -7.55
CA LYS A 315 -20.35 5.75 -7.74
C LYS A 315 -20.68 6.64 -6.54
N THR A 316 -21.80 6.39 -5.85
CA THR A 316 -22.11 7.08 -4.59
C THR A 316 -21.02 6.84 -3.55
N PHE A 317 -20.58 5.59 -3.39
CA PHE A 317 -19.46 5.27 -2.50
C PHE A 317 -18.14 5.93 -2.95
N LEU A 318 -17.80 5.83 -4.24
CA LEU A 318 -16.59 6.44 -4.80
C LEU A 318 -16.57 7.97 -4.66
N ASN A 319 -17.72 8.63 -4.75
CA ASN A 319 -17.84 10.07 -4.45
C ASN A 319 -17.56 10.37 -2.97
N TRP A 320 -18.05 9.52 -2.06
CA TRP A 320 -17.76 9.66 -0.64
C TRP A 320 -16.29 9.43 -0.31
N VAL A 321 -15.59 8.53 -1.01
CA VAL A 321 -14.13 8.34 -0.90
C VAL A 321 -13.37 9.64 -1.18
N GLY A 322 -13.84 10.50 -2.08
CA GLY A 322 -13.24 11.81 -2.33
C GLY A 322 -13.58 12.91 -1.31
N SER A 323 -14.31 12.60 -0.23
CA SER A 323 -14.76 13.59 0.75
C SER A 323 -13.74 13.87 1.85
N ALA A 324 -13.84 15.04 2.49
CA ALA A 324 -13.03 15.38 3.66
C ALA A 324 -13.32 14.46 4.86
N GLU A 325 -14.55 13.98 4.99
CA GLU A 325 -14.94 13.02 6.04
C GLU A 325 -14.18 11.70 5.86
N PHE A 326 -14.21 11.13 4.65
CA PHE A 326 -13.46 9.91 4.37
C PHE A 326 -11.96 10.11 4.58
N ALA A 327 -11.39 11.21 4.05
CA ALA A 327 -9.97 11.51 4.23
C ALA A 327 -9.55 11.55 5.71
N SER A 328 -10.37 12.19 6.56
CA SER A 328 -10.13 12.29 8.01
C SER A 328 -10.29 10.94 8.72
N ILE A 329 -11.37 10.19 8.43
CA ILE A 329 -11.61 8.87 9.02
C ILE A 329 -10.49 7.91 8.63
N TYR A 330 -10.16 7.84 7.34
CA TYR A 330 -9.19 6.89 6.83
C TYR A 330 -7.81 7.16 7.40
N ALA A 331 -7.32 8.41 7.35
CA ALA A 331 -5.99 8.73 7.84
C ALA A 331 -5.84 8.56 9.36
N ASN A 332 -6.88 8.79 10.18
CA ASN A 332 -6.75 8.66 11.64
C ASN A 332 -7.11 7.26 12.15
N ALA A 333 -7.93 6.51 11.42
CA ALA A 333 -8.14 5.09 11.71
C ALA A 333 -6.90 4.27 11.26
N LEU A 334 -6.32 4.63 10.11
CA LEU A 334 -5.11 4.05 9.55
C LEU A 334 -3.99 5.11 9.48
N PRO A 335 -3.37 5.48 10.63
CA PRO A 335 -2.32 6.50 10.72
C PRO A 335 -1.13 6.30 9.78
N GLY A 336 -0.94 5.08 9.27
CA GLY A 336 0.06 4.73 8.27
C GLY A 336 -0.24 5.09 6.82
N PHE A 337 -1.46 5.50 6.52
CA PHE A 337 -1.92 5.75 5.16
C PHE A 337 -2.20 7.25 4.99
N PHE A 338 -1.28 7.93 4.31
CA PHE A 338 -1.32 9.37 4.15
C PHE A 338 -2.26 9.73 3.00
N SER A 339 -3.32 10.48 3.30
CA SER A 339 -4.34 10.82 2.30
C SER A 339 -3.71 11.52 1.09
N LEU A 340 -4.13 11.09 -0.10
CA LEU A 340 -3.79 11.75 -1.37
C LEU A 340 -4.75 12.90 -1.72
N SER A 341 -5.78 13.11 -0.89
CA SER A 341 -6.75 14.18 -1.07
C SER A 341 -6.14 15.56 -0.83
N ASN A 342 -6.72 16.57 -1.46
CA ASN A 342 -6.39 17.98 -1.23
C ASN A 342 -6.95 18.53 0.10
N HIS A 343 -7.77 17.75 0.82
CA HIS A 343 -8.29 18.15 2.12
C HIS A 343 -7.20 18.11 3.19
N GLU A 344 -7.14 19.12 4.06
CA GLU A 344 -6.25 19.09 5.21
C GLU A 344 -6.71 18.02 6.21
N VAL A 345 -5.79 17.13 6.59
CA VAL A 345 -6.03 16.11 7.60
C VAL A 345 -5.00 16.24 8.71
N ALA A 346 -5.47 16.60 9.90
CA ALA A 346 -4.63 16.59 11.09
C ALA A 346 -4.39 15.14 11.52
N MET A 347 -3.13 14.71 11.49
CA MET A 347 -2.71 13.39 11.98
C MET A 347 -2.50 13.45 13.49
N GLU A 348 -3.10 12.51 14.22
CA GLU A 348 -2.98 12.44 15.68
C GLU A 348 -1.83 11.53 16.15
N ASP A 349 -1.50 10.52 15.37
CA ASP A 349 -0.51 9.50 15.76
C ASP A 349 0.94 10.02 15.65
N PRO A 350 1.75 9.91 16.72
CA PRO A 350 3.11 10.44 16.72
C PRO A 350 4.06 9.70 15.77
N LEU A 351 3.85 8.40 15.54
CA LEU A 351 4.68 7.63 14.62
C LEU A 351 4.35 8.01 13.17
N ALA A 352 3.08 8.24 12.86
CA ALA A 352 2.67 8.77 11.56
C ALA A 352 3.24 10.17 11.29
N GLN A 353 3.22 11.04 12.32
CA GLN A 353 3.84 12.36 12.26
C GLN A 353 5.36 12.28 12.00
N GLU A 354 6.04 11.28 12.58
CA GLU A 354 7.46 11.02 12.29
C GLU A 354 7.67 10.65 10.82
N PHE A 355 6.97 9.63 10.31
CA PHE A 355 7.09 9.19 8.91
C PHE A 355 6.82 10.32 7.91
N VAL A 356 5.74 11.09 8.11
CA VAL A 356 5.35 12.15 7.18
C VAL A 356 6.30 13.35 7.24
N SER A 357 6.98 13.57 8.37
CA SER A 357 7.95 14.67 8.53
C SER A 357 9.13 14.53 7.56
N TRP A 358 9.48 13.29 7.17
CA TRP A 358 10.60 13.02 6.27
C TRP A 358 10.41 13.62 4.87
N ARG A 359 9.17 13.92 4.45
CA ARG A 359 8.87 14.67 3.22
C ARG A 359 9.49 16.08 3.21
N GLY A 360 9.76 16.65 4.38
CA GLY A 360 10.43 17.94 4.54
C GLY A 360 11.95 17.86 4.65
N GLU A 361 12.50 16.65 4.75
CA GLU A 361 13.93 16.40 5.02
C GLU A 361 14.63 15.61 3.92
N CYS A 362 13.88 14.85 3.13
CA CYS A 362 14.37 13.92 2.13
C CYS A 362 13.63 14.11 0.80
N GLU A 363 14.31 13.79 -0.29
CA GLU A 363 13.70 13.75 -1.61
C GLU A 363 12.85 12.48 -1.75
N SER A 364 11.62 12.61 -2.24
CA SER A 364 10.72 11.48 -2.43
C SER A 364 10.91 10.81 -3.80
N THR A 365 10.77 9.49 -3.82
CA THR A 365 10.56 8.69 -5.02
C THR A 365 9.53 7.60 -4.75
N ILE A 366 9.29 6.75 -5.74
CA ILE A 366 8.46 5.56 -5.64
C ILE A 366 9.31 4.31 -5.95
N ARG A 367 8.75 3.13 -5.68
CA ARG A 367 9.36 1.85 -6.06
C ARG A 367 9.79 1.85 -7.53
N SER A 368 11.03 1.46 -7.78
CA SER A 368 11.70 1.73 -9.06
C SER A 368 11.09 0.95 -10.23
N THR A 369 10.57 -0.24 -9.95
CA THR A 369 10.08 -1.22 -10.93
C THR A 369 8.58 -1.19 -11.16
N TYR A 370 7.82 -0.42 -10.36
CA TYR A 370 6.35 -0.51 -10.30
C TYR A 370 5.60 0.22 -11.42
N GLN A 371 6.25 1.20 -12.07
CA GLN A 371 5.67 1.99 -13.16
C GLN A 371 6.44 1.72 -14.46
N ILE A 372 5.73 1.34 -15.52
CA ILE A 372 6.22 0.96 -16.86
C ILE A 372 7.04 -0.33 -16.89
N LEU A 373 8.00 -0.48 -15.97
CA LEU A 373 8.94 -1.60 -15.96
C LEU A 373 8.32 -2.91 -15.48
N SER A 374 7.07 -2.91 -15.00
CA SER A 374 6.36 -4.12 -14.58
C SER A 374 5.41 -4.68 -15.67
N ARG A 375 5.36 -4.11 -16.87
CA ARG A 375 4.39 -4.50 -17.90
C ARG A 375 4.71 -5.82 -18.61
N GLY A 376 5.99 -6.16 -18.71
CA GLY A 376 6.43 -7.27 -19.55
C GLY A 376 6.39 -8.65 -18.89
N THR A 377 6.89 -9.62 -19.65
CA THR A 377 7.12 -10.99 -19.18
C THR A 377 8.55 -11.39 -19.56
N PRO A 378 9.43 -11.68 -18.59
CA PRO A 378 9.17 -11.67 -17.14
C PRO A 378 8.84 -10.26 -16.60
N ASN A 379 8.00 -10.21 -15.57
CA ASN A 379 7.57 -8.97 -14.92
C ASN A 379 8.67 -8.52 -13.94
N LEU A 380 9.28 -7.35 -14.17
CA LEU A 380 10.49 -6.95 -13.44
C LEU A 380 10.26 -6.75 -11.93
N GLU A 381 9.07 -6.29 -11.52
CA GLU A 381 8.72 -6.15 -10.10
C GLU A 381 8.78 -7.51 -9.40
N ASN A 382 8.14 -8.53 -9.98
CA ASN A 382 8.16 -9.89 -9.44
C ASN A 382 9.56 -10.51 -9.46
N GLU A 383 10.34 -10.30 -10.52
CA GLU A 383 11.74 -10.76 -10.56
C GLU A 383 12.58 -10.09 -9.48
N THR A 384 12.31 -8.80 -9.18
CA THR A 384 12.98 -8.05 -8.11
C THR A 384 12.66 -8.64 -6.73
N TRP A 385 11.47 -9.21 -6.51
CA TRP A 385 11.14 -9.95 -5.29
C TRP A 385 12.05 -11.18 -5.12
N GLY A 386 12.14 -12.00 -6.17
CA GLY A 386 13.02 -13.17 -6.18
C GLY A 386 14.50 -12.81 -6.01
N ALA A 387 14.95 -11.74 -6.68
CA ALA A 387 16.32 -11.26 -6.57
C ALA A 387 16.67 -10.76 -5.17
N SER A 388 15.76 -10.01 -4.54
CA SER A 388 15.94 -9.51 -3.18
C SER A 388 16.02 -10.66 -2.17
N VAL A 389 15.17 -11.68 -2.30
CA VAL A 389 15.24 -12.90 -1.49
C VAL A 389 16.56 -13.63 -1.70
N ALA A 390 17.02 -13.78 -2.95
CA ALA A 390 18.28 -14.44 -3.26
C ALA A 390 19.49 -13.70 -2.69
N ALA A 391 19.47 -12.36 -2.70
CA ALA A 391 20.48 -11.53 -2.06
C ALA A 391 20.52 -11.80 -0.55
N ILE A 392 19.39 -11.68 0.16
CA ILE A 392 19.32 -11.90 1.62
C ILE A 392 19.81 -13.30 2.00
N LYS A 393 19.40 -14.32 1.24
CA LYS A 393 19.79 -15.73 1.47
C LYS A 393 21.23 -16.03 1.08
N GLY A 394 21.92 -15.11 0.38
CA GLY A 394 23.26 -15.32 -0.15
C GLY A 394 23.33 -16.44 -1.19
N THR A 395 22.23 -16.77 -1.85
CA THR A 395 22.18 -17.87 -2.83
C THR A 395 22.68 -17.47 -4.21
N LYS A 396 22.85 -16.17 -4.46
CA LYS A 396 23.39 -15.60 -5.70
C LYS A 396 24.19 -14.34 -5.41
N ALA A 397 25.21 -14.08 -6.23
CA ALA A 397 26.01 -12.86 -6.10
C ALA A 397 25.21 -11.63 -6.57
N PRO A 398 25.34 -10.46 -5.92
CA PRO A 398 24.67 -9.23 -6.32
C PRO A 398 24.85 -8.84 -7.80
N ALA A 399 26.04 -9.02 -8.36
CA ALA A 399 26.30 -8.73 -9.77
C ALA A 399 25.51 -9.66 -10.72
N ASP A 400 25.36 -10.94 -10.37
CA ASP A 400 24.58 -11.90 -11.16
C ASP A 400 23.08 -11.55 -11.09
N LEU A 401 22.59 -11.07 -9.93
CA LEU A 401 21.22 -10.59 -9.79
C LEU A 401 20.94 -9.40 -10.71
N GLY A 402 21.81 -8.40 -10.72
CA GLY A 402 21.69 -7.25 -11.63
C GLY A 402 21.71 -7.66 -13.11
N ALA A 403 22.58 -8.61 -13.47
CA ALA A 403 22.68 -9.13 -14.84
C ALA A 403 21.41 -9.87 -15.29
N GLU A 404 20.86 -10.75 -14.45
CA GLU A 404 19.64 -11.49 -14.77
C GLU A 404 18.41 -10.59 -14.88
N LEU A 405 18.28 -9.62 -13.97
CA LEU A 405 17.20 -8.63 -14.04
C LEU A 405 17.32 -7.77 -15.31
N GLN A 406 18.54 -7.34 -15.66
CA GLN A 406 18.79 -6.58 -16.88
C GLN A 406 18.48 -7.39 -18.14
N GLU A 407 18.88 -8.67 -18.18
CA GLU A 407 18.58 -9.57 -19.31
C GLU A 407 17.06 -9.76 -19.45
N GLY A 408 16.37 -10.02 -18.34
CA GLY A 408 14.91 -10.13 -18.30
C GLY A 408 14.22 -8.87 -18.82
N LEU A 409 14.66 -7.69 -18.37
CA LEU A 409 14.12 -6.40 -18.81
C LEU A 409 14.38 -6.14 -20.30
N ALA A 410 15.62 -6.34 -20.76
CA ALA A 410 16.01 -6.13 -22.16
C ALA A 410 15.29 -7.08 -23.14
N SER A 411 14.75 -8.21 -22.66
CA SER A 411 14.00 -9.14 -23.50
C SER A 411 12.72 -8.54 -24.09
N TRP A 412 12.11 -7.56 -23.41
CA TRP A 412 10.82 -6.98 -23.82
C TRP A 412 10.77 -5.46 -23.79
N TYR A 413 11.61 -4.78 -23.00
CA TYR A 413 11.59 -3.33 -22.88
C TYR A 413 12.62 -2.67 -23.80
N GLU A 414 12.13 -2.07 -24.89
CA GLU A 414 12.97 -1.49 -25.96
C GLU A 414 14.02 -0.47 -25.48
N PRO A 415 13.75 0.45 -24.54
CA PRO A 415 14.77 1.41 -24.08
C PRO A 415 16.04 0.75 -23.52
N GLN A 416 15.96 -0.52 -23.15
CA GLN A 416 17.06 -1.28 -22.54
C GLN A 416 17.82 -2.18 -23.53
N LYS A 417 17.44 -2.18 -24.82
CA LYS A 417 18.04 -3.02 -25.89
C LYS A 417 19.26 -2.42 -26.56
#